data_AF-A0A423D030-F1
#
_entry.id   AF-A0A423D030-F1
#
_cell.length_a   1.000
_cell.length_b   1.000
_cell.length_c   1.000
_cell.angle_alpha   90.00
_cell.angle_beta   90.00
_cell.angle_gamma   90.00
#
_symmetry.space_group_name_H-M   'P 1'
#
loop_
_entity.id
_entity.type
_entity.pdbx_description
1 polymer ?
#
loop_
_entity_poly.entity_id
_entity_poly.type
_entity_poly.pdbx_seq_one_letter_code
_entity_poly.pdbx_strand_id
1 'polypeptide(L)'
;MRTLLLSLALLGPLNAHALPTESQPQEVLLELAAQLAHSAGSSQWQQLWQRSRQAGHLHSSPHTEHFNVPQVQIPALVASTLASADQARALKQTQVRYRRDFQPRVIGKAGTQALTALCVWVDWRSFPEQGVSHPTPYLGQVSLLLARPCE
;
A
#
# COMPACT_ATOMS: atom_id res chain seq x y z
N MET A 1 10.58 44.72 34.47
CA MET A 1 11.20 44.02 33.30
C MET A 1 11.08 42.53 33.55
N ARG A 2 10.27 41.81 32.76
CA ARG A 2 10.07 40.36 32.90
C ARG A 2 10.22 39.77 31.50
N THR A 3 11.45 39.37 31.19
CA THR A 3 11.86 38.81 29.90
C THR A 3 11.23 37.43 29.73
N LEU A 4 10.27 37.32 28.82
CA LEU A 4 9.77 36.07 28.28
C LEU A 4 10.83 35.52 27.31
N LEU A 5 11.51 34.46 27.72
CA LEU A 5 12.38 33.70 26.82
C LEU A 5 11.50 32.82 25.92
N LEU A 6 11.33 33.24 24.67
CA LEU A 6 10.81 32.40 23.59
C LEU A 6 11.87 31.33 23.28
N SER A 7 11.64 30.11 23.73
CA SER A 7 12.38 28.93 23.27
C SER A 7 11.80 28.47 21.92
N LEU A 8 12.16 29.14 20.82
CA LEU A 8 11.99 28.56 19.49
C LEU A 8 13.02 27.43 19.34
N ALA A 9 12.61 26.20 19.64
CA ALA A 9 13.35 25.03 19.20
C ALA A 9 13.29 25.00 17.67
N LEU A 10 14.39 25.38 17.03
CA LEU A 10 14.62 25.18 15.61
C LEU A 10 14.61 23.67 15.33
N LEU A 11 13.44 23.14 14.96
CA LEU A 11 13.34 21.90 14.19
C LEU A 11 14.01 22.19 12.84
N GLY A 12 15.31 21.95 12.75
CA GLY A 12 16.01 21.93 11.46
C GLY A 12 15.26 20.97 10.52
N PRO A 13 15.14 21.29 9.23
CA PRO A 13 14.51 20.38 8.29
C PRO A 13 15.33 19.09 8.29
N LEU A 14 14.78 18.03 8.89
CA LEU A 14 15.23 16.69 8.60
C LEU A 14 15.01 16.55 7.09
N ASN A 15 16.08 16.61 6.31
CA ASN A 15 16.09 16.25 4.89
C ASN A 15 15.88 14.74 4.77
N ALA A 16 14.75 14.26 5.29
CA ALA A 16 14.26 12.92 5.09
C ALA A 16 13.63 12.94 3.70
N HIS A 17 14.42 12.56 2.71
CA HIS A 17 13.90 12.32 1.36
C HIS A 17 12.94 11.14 1.42
N ALA A 18 11.80 11.27 0.74
CA ALA A 18 10.86 10.17 0.56
C ALA A 18 11.57 9.01 -0.13
N LEU A 19 11.20 7.76 0.19
CA LEU A 19 11.73 6.57 -0.46
C LEU A 19 11.60 6.69 -2.00
N PRO A 20 12.71 6.75 -2.75
CA PRO A 20 12.66 6.78 -4.21
C PRO A 20 12.40 5.37 -4.73
N THR A 21 11.14 5.00 -4.94
CA THR A 21 10.76 3.59 -5.19
C THR A 21 11.29 3.05 -6.52
N GLU A 22 11.56 3.92 -7.49
CA GLU A 22 12.09 3.56 -8.81
C GLU A 22 13.56 3.12 -8.78
N SER A 23 14.32 3.52 -7.76
CA SER A 23 15.73 3.14 -7.60
C SER A 23 15.95 2.03 -6.57
N GLN A 24 14.89 1.52 -5.93
CA GLN A 24 14.99 0.44 -4.98
C GLN A 24 14.99 -0.93 -5.68
N PRO A 25 15.80 -1.89 -5.21
CA PRO A 25 15.67 -3.29 -5.62
C PRO A 25 14.26 -3.82 -5.33
N GLN A 26 13.75 -4.70 -6.19
CA GLN A 26 12.41 -5.25 -6.04
C GLN A 26 12.26 -5.99 -4.71
N GLU A 27 13.31 -6.71 -4.29
CA GLU A 27 13.36 -7.49 -3.05
C GLU A 27 13.16 -6.59 -1.82
N VAL A 28 13.77 -5.41 -1.82
CA VAL A 28 13.60 -4.41 -0.75
C VAL A 28 12.15 -3.93 -0.68
N LEU A 29 11.54 -3.63 -1.84
CA LEU A 29 10.14 -3.21 -1.88
C LEU A 29 9.19 -4.30 -1.39
N LEU A 30 9.46 -5.57 -1.72
CA LEU A 30 8.68 -6.72 -1.27
C LEU A 30 8.82 -6.93 0.24
N GLU A 31 10.03 -6.84 0.79
CA GLU A 31 10.26 -6.96 2.23
C GLU A 31 9.55 -5.86 3.01
N LEU A 32 9.63 -4.61 2.53
CA LEU A 32 8.92 -3.48 3.13
C LEU A 32 7.39 -3.69 3.11
N ALA A 33 6.83 -4.22 2.02
CA ALA A 33 5.40 -4.54 1.97
C ALA A 33 5.01 -5.66 2.95
N ALA A 34 5.87 -6.67 3.12
CA ALA A 34 5.62 -7.74 4.07
C ALA A 34 5.58 -7.20 5.51
N GLN A 35 6.50 -6.31 5.86
CA GLN A 35 6.52 -5.65 7.16
C GLN A 35 5.32 -4.70 7.34
N LEU A 36 4.93 -3.97 6.28
CA LEU A 36 3.73 -3.13 6.30
C LEU A 36 2.47 -3.95 6.53
N ALA A 37 2.34 -5.13 5.92
CA ALA A 37 1.18 -5.99 6.10
C ALA A 37 0.95 -6.38 7.57
N HIS A 38 2.04 -6.56 8.34
CA HIS A 38 2.00 -6.93 9.74
C HIS A 38 1.79 -5.72 10.68
N SER A 39 2.29 -4.55 10.30
CA SER A 39 2.33 -3.35 11.16
C SER A 39 1.26 -2.31 10.85
N ALA A 40 0.58 -2.40 9.70
CA ALA A 40 -0.42 -1.43 9.28
C ALA A 40 -1.60 -1.38 10.27
N GLY A 41 -1.88 -0.17 10.77
CA GLY A 41 -2.94 0.10 11.71
C GLY A 41 -4.33 0.15 11.06
N SER A 42 -5.37 0.17 11.91
CA SER A 42 -6.77 0.19 11.48
C SER A 42 -7.11 1.37 10.55
N SER A 43 -6.52 2.54 10.78
CA SER A 43 -6.74 3.73 9.95
C SER A 43 -6.21 3.56 8.53
N GLN A 44 -5.04 2.93 8.35
CA GLN A 44 -4.47 2.65 7.04
C GLN A 44 -5.38 1.69 6.25
N TRP A 45 -5.83 0.62 6.90
CA TRP A 45 -6.77 -0.33 6.28
C TRP A 45 -8.12 0.31 5.92
N GLN A 46 -8.70 1.11 6.83
CA GLN A 46 -9.95 1.81 6.59
C GLN A 46 -9.87 2.74 5.36
N GLN A 47 -8.76 3.48 5.22
CA GLN A 47 -8.54 4.34 4.05
C GLN A 47 -8.46 3.54 2.75
N LEU A 48 -7.74 2.42 2.74
CA LEU A 48 -7.71 1.52 1.58
C LEU A 48 -9.11 1.05 1.20
N TRP A 49 -9.93 0.64 2.18
CA TRP A 49 -11.29 0.16 1.91
C TRP A 49 -12.22 1.25 1.40
N GLN A 50 -12.13 2.45 1.97
CA GLN A 50 -12.89 3.61 1.49
C GLN A 50 -12.56 3.91 0.03
N ARG A 51 -11.27 4.00 -0.31
CA ARG A 51 -10.81 4.30 -1.67
C ARG A 51 -11.16 3.20 -2.66
N SER A 52 -11.00 1.92 -2.28
CA SER A 52 -11.35 0.77 -3.13
C SER A 52 -12.84 0.67 -3.40
N ARG A 53 -13.68 1.06 -2.42
CA ARG A 53 -15.13 1.17 -2.61
C ARG A 53 -15.50 2.31 -3.54
N GLN A 54 -14.90 3.49 -3.35
CA GLN A 54 -15.13 4.67 -4.19
C GLN A 54 -14.71 4.42 -5.64
N ALA A 55 -13.66 3.63 -5.86
CA ALA A 55 -13.22 3.21 -7.19
C ALA A 55 -14.07 2.07 -7.80
N GLY A 56 -15.04 1.52 -7.07
CA GLY A 56 -15.98 0.54 -7.60
C GLY A 56 -15.49 -0.92 -7.59
N HIS A 57 -14.33 -1.24 -7.01
CA HIS A 57 -13.78 -2.60 -7.07
C HIS A 57 -14.44 -3.60 -6.12
N LEU A 58 -15.16 -3.13 -5.09
CA LEU A 58 -15.76 -3.99 -4.06
C LEU A 58 -17.18 -4.50 -4.40
N HIS A 59 -17.76 -4.03 -5.49
CA HIS A 59 -19.11 -4.38 -5.93
C HIS A 59 -19.10 -4.76 -7.41
N SER A 60 -20.04 -5.62 -7.82
CA SER A 60 -20.10 -6.04 -9.21
C SER A 60 -20.37 -4.87 -10.14
N SER A 61 -19.55 -4.75 -11.18
CA SER A 61 -19.64 -3.69 -12.16
C SER A 61 -19.28 -4.21 -13.56
N PRO A 62 -20.06 -3.90 -14.60
CA PRO A 62 -19.71 -4.27 -15.97
C PRO A 62 -18.56 -3.43 -16.54
N HIS A 63 -18.21 -2.31 -15.89
CA HIS A 63 -17.27 -1.32 -16.43
C HIS A 63 -15.93 -1.24 -15.70
N THR A 64 -15.79 -1.93 -14.56
CA THR A 64 -14.54 -1.94 -13.80
C THR A 64 -14.23 -3.33 -13.28
N GLU A 65 -12.94 -3.63 -13.17
CA GLU A 65 -12.49 -4.84 -12.49
C GLU A 65 -12.93 -4.84 -11.02
N HIS A 66 -13.56 -5.92 -10.60
CA HIS A 66 -14.17 -6.03 -9.28
C HIS A 66 -14.00 -7.42 -8.68
N PHE A 67 -13.97 -7.48 -7.36
CA PHE A 67 -13.92 -8.75 -6.63
C PHE A 67 -15.20 -9.55 -6.88
N ASN A 68 -15.05 -10.86 -7.12
CA ASN A 68 -16.17 -11.79 -7.27
C ASN A 68 -16.20 -12.88 -6.19
N VAL A 69 -15.39 -12.72 -5.14
CA VAL A 69 -15.35 -13.58 -3.94
C VAL A 69 -16.27 -13.02 -2.85
N PRO A 70 -16.65 -13.82 -1.84
CA PRO A 70 -17.40 -13.31 -0.70
C PRO A 70 -16.67 -12.15 -0.03
N GLN A 71 -17.39 -11.05 0.26
CA GLN A 71 -16.78 -9.82 0.78
C GLN A 71 -15.96 -10.03 2.06
N VAL A 72 -16.39 -10.96 2.92
CA VAL A 72 -15.68 -11.34 4.15
C VAL A 72 -14.28 -11.90 3.91
N GLN A 73 -13.99 -12.39 2.70
CA GLN A 73 -12.67 -12.96 2.35
C GLN A 73 -11.71 -11.92 1.76
N ILE A 74 -12.22 -10.79 1.26
CA ILE A 74 -11.41 -9.76 0.57
C ILE A 74 -10.29 -9.23 1.48
N PRO A 75 -10.53 -8.86 2.77
CA PRO A 75 -9.46 -8.34 3.62
C PRO A 75 -8.27 -9.29 3.77
N ALA A 76 -8.53 -10.60 3.92
CA ALA A 76 -7.47 -11.60 4.05
C ALA A 76 -6.65 -11.74 2.75
N LEU A 77 -7.30 -11.69 1.58
CA LEU A 77 -6.61 -11.73 0.29
C LEU A 77 -5.71 -10.51 0.08
N VAL A 78 -6.18 -9.32 0.44
CA VAL A 78 -5.41 -8.07 0.33
C VAL A 78 -4.22 -8.08 1.30
N ALA A 79 -4.43 -8.48 2.55
CA ALA A 79 -3.34 -8.61 3.51
C ALA A 79 -2.29 -9.64 3.06
N SER A 80 -2.72 -10.81 2.57
CA SER A 80 -1.83 -11.81 1.98
C SER A 80 -1.07 -11.28 0.77
N THR A 81 -1.68 -10.43 -0.05
CA THR A 81 -1.01 -9.81 -1.19
C THR A 81 0.15 -8.92 -0.75
N LEU A 82 -0.02 -8.09 0.28
CA LEU A 82 1.11 -7.30 0.81
C LEU A 82 2.15 -8.18 1.53
N ALA A 83 1.69 -9.17 2.29
CA ALA A 83 2.57 -10.06 3.07
C ALA A 83 3.49 -10.92 2.20
N SER A 84 3.09 -11.21 0.96
CA SER A 84 3.72 -12.22 0.11
C SER A 84 3.50 -11.94 -1.38
N ALA A 85 3.70 -10.69 -1.81
CA ALA A 85 3.59 -10.33 -3.22
C ALA A 85 4.64 -11.08 -4.07
N ASP A 86 4.25 -11.46 -5.27
CA ASP A 86 5.17 -12.06 -6.26
C ASP A 86 5.97 -10.96 -6.98
N GLN A 87 5.38 -9.77 -7.09
CA GLN A 87 5.96 -8.65 -7.84
C GLN A 87 5.72 -7.31 -7.12
N ALA A 88 6.73 -6.45 -7.17
CA ALA A 88 6.63 -5.04 -6.82
C ALA A 88 6.99 -4.20 -8.05
N ARG A 89 6.14 -3.23 -8.40
CA ARG A 89 6.41 -2.28 -9.50
C ARG A 89 6.29 -0.86 -9.00
N ALA A 90 7.37 -0.10 -9.09
CA ALA A 90 7.37 1.32 -8.78
C ALA A 90 6.43 2.10 -9.71
N LEU A 91 5.74 3.09 -9.16
CA LEU A 91 4.81 3.99 -9.84
C LEU A 91 5.07 5.42 -9.32
N LYS A 92 5.07 6.42 -10.20
CA LYS A 92 5.04 7.85 -9.83
C LYS A 92 6.03 8.22 -8.70
N GLN A 93 7.29 7.78 -8.80
CA GLN A 93 8.41 8.02 -7.88
C GLN A 93 8.31 7.49 -6.44
N THR A 94 7.15 7.57 -5.78
CA THR A 94 6.98 7.16 -4.37
C THR A 94 5.94 6.05 -4.18
N GLN A 95 5.24 5.64 -5.23
CA GLN A 95 4.21 4.61 -5.14
C GLN A 95 4.76 3.27 -5.61
N VAL A 96 4.15 2.19 -5.11
CA VAL A 96 4.43 0.82 -5.56
C VAL A 96 3.12 0.07 -5.71
N ARG A 97 3.01 -0.68 -6.81
CA ARG A 97 1.99 -1.70 -7.00
C ARG A 97 2.57 -3.06 -6.66
N TYR A 98 2.03 -3.68 -5.63
CA TYR A 98 2.30 -5.06 -5.24
C TYR A 98 1.27 -5.98 -5.89
N ARG A 99 1.72 -7.07 -6.54
CA ARG A 99 0.85 -8.05 -7.20
C ARG A 99 1.09 -9.43 -6.59
N ARG A 100 0.01 -10.15 -6.30
CA ARG A 100 0.03 -11.58 -5.96
C ARG A 100 -0.95 -12.33 -6.83
N ASP A 101 -0.51 -13.44 -7.42
CA ASP A 101 -1.36 -14.36 -8.15
C ASP A 101 -1.93 -15.44 -7.23
N PHE A 102 -3.24 -15.70 -7.35
CA PHE A 102 -3.93 -16.72 -6.57
C PHE A 102 -4.33 -17.93 -7.42
N GLN A 103 -3.74 -18.12 -8.62
CA GLN A 103 -4.02 -19.28 -9.46
C GLN A 103 -3.99 -20.61 -8.67
N PRO A 104 -4.95 -21.52 -8.93
CA PRO A 104 -6.00 -21.45 -9.96
C PRO A 104 -7.27 -20.70 -9.52
N ARG A 105 -7.27 -20.03 -8.35
CA ARG A 105 -8.46 -19.38 -7.80
C ARG A 105 -8.76 -18.06 -8.53
N VAL A 106 -9.96 -17.94 -9.08
CA VAL A 106 -10.50 -16.67 -9.57
C VAL A 106 -10.94 -15.80 -8.39
N ILE A 107 -10.41 -14.57 -8.31
CA ILE A 107 -10.70 -13.63 -7.22
C ILE A 107 -11.41 -12.35 -7.69
N GLY A 108 -11.46 -12.11 -8.99
CA GLY A 108 -12.22 -11.02 -9.59
C GLY A 108 -12.56 -11.23 -11.05
N LYS A 109 -13.19 -10.21 -11.63
CA LYS A 109 -13.54 -10.16 -13.05
C LYS A 109 -13.35 -8.75 -13.62
N ALA A 110 -13.03 -8.66 -14.91
CA ALA A 110 -13.17 -7.47 -15.73
C ALA A 110 -14.07 -7.81 -16.93
N GLY A 111 -15.34 -7.38 -16.89
CA GLY A 111 -16.35 -7.86 -17.83
C GLY A 111 -16.51 -9.39 -17.74
N THR A 112 -16.18 -10.10 -18.82
CA THR A 112 -16.20 -11.58 -18.89
C THR A 112 -14.87 -12.24 -18.51
N GLN A 113 -13.78 -11.48 -18.42
CA GLN A 113 -12.46 -12.01 -18.10
C GLN A 113 -12.34 -12.36 -16.63
N ALA A 114 -11.91 -13.58 -16.32
CA ALA A 114 -11.57 -14.01 -14.97
C ALA A 114 -10.19 -13.49 -14.58
N LEU A 115 -10.08 -12.92 -13.37
CA LEU A 115 -8.83 -12.42 -12.81
C LEU A 115 -8.45 -13.24 -11.59
N THR A 116 -7.21 -13.71 -11.56
CA THR A 116 -6.64 -14.52 -10.46
C THR A 116 -5.67 -13.74 -9.60
N ALA A 117 -5.18 -12.59 -10.09
CA ALA A 117 -4.24 -11.76 -9.34
C ALA A 117 -4.92 -10.59 -8.64
N LEU A 118 -4.33 -10.18 -7.51
CA LEU A 118 -4.71 -9.02 -6.73
C LEU A 118 -3.56 -8.02 -6.76
N CYS A 119 -3.89 -6.75 -6.96
CA CYS A 119 -2.95 -5.65 -6.87
C CYS A 119 -3.29 -4.74 -5.69
N VAL A 120 -2.28 -4.41 -4.87
CA VAL A 120 -2.36 -3.42 -3.78
C VAL A 120 -1.40 -2.27 -4.07
N TRP A 121 -1.91 -1.05 -4.00
CA TRP A 121 -1.14 0.17 -4.23
C TRP A 121 -0.80 0.82 -2.89
N VAL A 122 0.46 1.20 -2.74
CA VAL A 122 1.01 1.80 -1.53
C VAL A 122 1.76 3.08 -1.90
N ASP A 123 1.60 4.14 -1.13
CA ASP A 123 2.39 5.37 -1.23
C ASP A 123 3.40 5.45 -0.10
N TRP A 124 4.67 5.43 -0.46
CA TRP A 124 5.83 5.53 0.41
C TRP A 124 6.32 6.96 0.57
N ARG A 125 5.59 7.98 0.10
CA ARG A 125 6.01 9.39 0.19
C ARG A 125 6.39 9.82 1.60
N SER A 126 5.65 9.35 2.60
CA SER A 126 5.93 9.69 3.98
C SER A 126 7.01 8.80 4.58
N PHE A 127 7.40 7.68 3.95
CA PHE A 127 8.46 6.80 4.42
C PHE A 127 9.83 7.35 4.00
N PRO A 128 10.75 7.59 4.94
CA PRO A 128 12.04 8.18 4.62
C PRO A 128 12.98 7.14 4.02
N GLU A 129 13.85 7.56 3.11
CA GLU A 129 14.84 6.68 2.48
C GLU A 129 15.75 5.99 3.50
N GLN A 130 16.21 6.71 4.53
CA GLN A 130 17.00 6.12 5.62
C GLN A 130 16.22 5.11 6.46
N GLY A 131 14.90 5.03 6.30
CA GLY A 131 14.04 4.07 6.99
C GLY A 131 14.18 2.65 6.46
N VAL A 132 14.79 2.42 5.30
CA VAL A 132 14.93 1.07 4.72
C VAL A 132 15.67 0.10 5.65
N SER A 133 16.70 0.56 6.36
CA SER A 133 17.48 -0.27 7.30
C SER A 133 16.74 -0.53 8.62
N HIS A 134 15.84 0.37 9.02
CA HIS A 134 15.07 0.30 10.26
C HIS A 134 13.63 0.78 10.01
N PRO A 135 12.80 -0.05 9.36
CA PRO A 135 11.51 0.39 8.81
C PRO A 135 10.42 0.60 9.87
N THR A 136 10.42 -0.19 10.95
CA THR A 136 9.33 -0.23 11.95
C THR A 136 8.82 1.14 12.43
N PRO A 137 9.67 2.13 12.77
CA PRO A 137 9.20 3.43 13.24
C PRO A 137 8.41 4.24 12.21
N TYR A 138 8.54 3.89 10.93
CA TYR A 138 8.01 4.66 9.81
C TYR A 138 6.81 3.99 9.13
N LEU A 139 6.57 2.70 9.35
CA LEU A 139 5.50 1.96 8.64
C LEU A 139 4.08 2.50 8.94
N GLY A 140 3.88 3.07 10.13
CA GLY A 140 2.60 3.68 10.50
C GLY A 140 2.21 4.92 9.68
N GLN A 141 3.17 5.56 9.01
CA GLN A 141 2.93 6.76 8.18
C GLN A 141 2.74 6.45 6.69
N VAL A 142 2.92 5.19 6.30
CA VAL A 142 2.76 4.71 4.91
C VAL A 142 1.27 4.70 4.53
N SER A 143 0.93 5.12 3.32
CA SER A 143 -0.47 5.15 2.89
C SER A 143 -0.83 3.92 2.07
N LEU A 144 -1.83 3.15 2.52
CA LEU A 144 -2.48 2.13 1.71
C LEU A 144 -3.53 2.80 0.83
N LEU A 145 -3.38 2.70 -0.50
CA LEU A 145 -4.17 3.48 -1.44
C LEU A 145 -5.38 2.74 -2.00
N LEU A 146 -5.17 1.55 -2.55
CA LEU A 146 -6.17 0.86 -3.35
C LEU A 146 -5.90 -0.65 -3.37
N ALA A 147 -6.95 -1.46 -3.33
CA ALA A 147 -6.88 -2.88 -3.64
C ALA A 147 -7.91 -3.23 -4.72
N ARG A 148 -7.45 -3.97 -5.73
CA ARG A 148 -8.32 -4.44 -6.82
C ARG A 148 -7.80 -5.75 -7.42
N PRO A 149 -8.68 -6.59 -7.99
CA PRO A 149 -8.23 -7.62 -8.93
C PRO A 149 -7.46 -6.98 -10.09
N CYS A 150 -6.49 -7.70 -10.64
CA CYS A 150 -5.70 -7.23 -11.77
C CYS A 150 -5.21 -8.40 -12.62
N GLU A 151 -4.65 -8.06 -13.78
CA GLU A 151 -3.88 -8.98 -14.63
C GLU A 151 -2.49 -9.23 -14.05
#